data_AF-A0A3R7IQ22-F1
#
_entry.id   AF-A0A3R7IQ22-F1
#
_cell.length_a   1.000
_cell.length_b   1.000
_cell.length_c   1.000
_cell.angle_alpha   90.00
_cell.angle_beta   90.00
_cell.angle_gamma   90.00
#
_symmetry.space_group_name_H-M   'P 1'
#
loop_
_entity.id
_entity.type
_entity.pdbx_description
1 polymer ?
#
loop_
_entity_poly.entity_id
_entity_poly.type
_entity_poly.pdbx_seq_one_letter_code
_entity_poly.pdbx_strand_id
1 'polypeptide(L)' 'MFHVEGAAARKKDLEMQRDRLLDELKCLEERHKKGEIDEDSYKEERRRIERSIVEVMDRLAQIRFLSGEA' A
#
# COMPACT_ATOMS: atom_id res chain seq x y z
N MET A 1 -29.31 -3.48 0.58
CA MET A 1 -28.56 -3.24 -0.67
C MET A 1 -27.33 -2.43 -0.29
N PHE A 2 -26.13 -3.04 -0.23
CA PHE A 2 -24.90 -2.30 0.08
C PHE A 2 -24.72 -1.20 -0.98
N HIS A 3 -24.48 0.03 -0.56
CA HIS A 3 -24.26 1.16 -1.46
C HIS A 3 -23.02 0.91 -2.31
N VAL A 4 -23.23 0.41 -3.53
CA VAL A 4 -22.20 0.04 -4.51
C VAL A 4 -21.30 1.24 -4.85
N GLU A 5 -21.84 2.47 -4.80
CA GLU A 5 -21.09 3.71 -5.05
C GLU A 5 -20.01 3.99 -3.99
N GLY A 6 -20.26 3.67 -2.72
CA GLY A 6 -19.29 3.89 -1.64
C GLY A 6 -18.13 2.88 -1.66
N ALA A 7 -18.40 1.65 -2.10
CA ALA A 7 -17.38 0.61 -2.22
C ALA A 7 -16.39 0.89 -3.36
N ALA A 8 -16.88 1.41 -4.49
CA ALA A 8 -16.03 1.77 -5.62
C ALA A 8 -15.07 2.94 -5.31
N ALA A 9 -15.58 3.99 -4.65
CA ALA A 9 -14.74 5.11 -4.21
C ALA A 9 -13.66 4.64 -3.22
N ARG A 10 -14.05 3.82 -2.24
CA ARG A 10 -13.12 3.26 -1.25
C ARG A 10 -12.07 2.34 -1.87
N LYS A 11 -12.44 1.53 -2.87
CA LYS A 11 -11.50 0.70 -3.64
C LYS A 11 -10.45 1.57 -4.34
N LYS A 12 -10.90 2.63 -5.03
CA LYS A 12 -10.01 3.57 -5.73
C LYS A 12 -9.05 4.26 -4.76
N ASP A 13 -9.53 4.68 -3.59
CA ASP A 13 -8.68 5.30 -2.57
C ASP A 13 -7.60 4.34 -2.06
N LEU A 14 -7.94 3.07 -1.85
CA LEU A 14 -6.99 2.04 -1.44
C LEU A 14 -5.97 1.73 -2.56
N GLU A 15 -6.40 1.68 -3.82
CA GLU A 15 -5.48 1.52 -4.96
C GLU A 15 -4.48 2.69 -5.04
N MET A 16 -4.96 3.93 -4.86
CA MET A 16 -4.07 5.09 -4.79
C MET A 16 -3.11 5.05 -3.59
N GLN A 17 -3.56 4.55 -2.44
CA GLN A 17 -2.70 4.38 -1.27
C GLN A 17 -1.62 3.34 -1.52
N ARG A 18 -1.96 2.20 -2.13
CA ARG A 18 -0.99 1.18 -2.54
C ARG A 18 0.07 1.77 -3.44
N ASP A 19 -0.33 2.51 -4.47
CA ASP A 19 0.61 3.07 -5.45
C ASP A 19 1.56 4.07 -4.79
N ARG A 20 1.05 4.93 -3.90
CA ARG A 20 1.90 5.83 -3.11
C ARG A 20 2.90 5.10 -2.23
N LEU A 21 2.48 4.03 -1.55
CA LEU A 21 3.37 3.23 -0.70
C LEU A 21 4.45 2.51 -1.52
N LEU A 22 4.11 2.03 -2.73
CA LEU A 22 5.09 1.43 -3.64
C LEU A 22 6.11 2.45 -4.12
N ASP A 23 5.69 3.68 -4.40
CA ASP A 23 6.61 4.75 -4.78
C ASP A 23 7.46 5.21 -3.59
N GLU A 24 6.89 5.27 -2.38
CA GLU A 24 7.65 5.54 -1.15
C GLU A 24 8.73 4.48 -0.91
N LEU A 25 8.41 3.20 -1.13
CA LEU A 25 9.37 2.10 -1.03
C LEU A 25 10.52 2.26 -2.04
N LYS A 26 10.21 2.60 -3.30
CA LYS A 26 11.24 2.87 -4.32
C LYS A 26 12.13 4.05 -3.94
N CYS A 27 11.53 5.14 -3.47
CA CYS A 27 12.30 6.31 -3.03
C CYS A 27 13.20 5.95 -1.84
N LEU A 28 12.71 5.14 -0.90
CA LEU A 28 13.50 4.65 0.24
C LEU A 28 14.71 3.83 -0.24
N GLU A 29 14.50 2.92 -1.19
CA GLU A 29 15.59 2.13 -1.80
C GLU A 29 16.64 3.02 -2.50
N GLU A 30 16.19 4.04 -3.24
CA GLU A 30 17.10 4.97 -3.91
C GLU A 30 17.93 5.77 -2.92
N ARG A 31 17.32 6.24 -1.82
CA ARG A 31 18.00 6.96 -0.75
C ARG A 31 19.04 6.08 -0.05
N HIS A 32 18.71 4.80 0.19
CA HIS A 32 19.66 3.83 0.72
C HIS A 32 20.83 3.60 -0.23
N LYS A 33 20.56 3.40 -1.53
CA LYS A 33 21.61 3.24 -2.55
C LYS A 33 22.55 4.45 -2.66
N LYS A 34 22.04 5.65 -2.41
CA LYS A 34 22.84 6.90 -2.35
C LYS A 34 23.61 7.07 -1.04
N GLY A 35 23.37 6.23 -0.04
CA GLY A 35 23.97 6.35 1.29
C GLY A 35 23.38 7.48 2.13
N GLU A 36 22.18 7.96 1.79
CA GLU A 36 21.49 9.04 2.54
C GLU A 36 20.84 8.55 3.83
N ILE A 37 20.65 7.24 3.97
CA ILE A 37 20.11 6.57 5.16
C ILE A 37 20.99 5.37 5.49
N ASP A 38 21.14 5.07 6.78
CA ASP A 38 21.85 3.88 7.23
C ASP A 38 20.99 2.61 7.09
N GLU A 39 21.64 1.45 7.19
CA GLU A 39 21.01 0.15 7.00
C GLU A 39 19.92 -0.15 8.03
N ASP A 40 20.06 0.30 9.28
CA ASP A 40 19.09 0.02 10.34
C ASP A 40 17.83 0.88 10.16
N SER A 41 18.01 2.18 9.89
CA SER A 41 16.92 3.10 9.52
C SER A 41 16.20 2.63 8.24
N TYR A 42 16.96 2.16 7.24
CA TYR A 42 16.40 1.60 6.02
C TYR A 42 15.51 0.38 6.32
N LYS A 43 15.99 -0.58 7.11
CA LYS A 43 15.23 -1.78 7.47
C LYS A 43 13.96 -1.46 8.23
N GLU A 44 14.02 -0.52 9.17
CA GLU A 44 12.85 -0.14 9.97
C GLU A 44 11.76 0.50 9.11
N GLU A 45 12.12 1.50 8.31
CA GLU A 45 11.17 2.17 7.42
C GLU A 45 10.66 1.23 6.32
N ARG A 46 11.53 0.38 5.75
CA ARG A 46 11.11 -0.61 4.74
C ARG A 46 10.06 -1.55 5.30
N ARG A 47 10.29 -2.07 6.51
CA ARG A 47 9.34 -2.97 7.19
C ARG A 47 8.01 -2.29 7.48
N ARG A 48 8.03 -1.00 7.82
CA ARG A 48 6.83 -0.19 8.05
C ARG A 48 6.02 0.00 6.76
N ILE A 49 6.68 0.34 5.65
CA ILE A 49 6.05 0.52 4.35
C ILE A 49 5.49 -0.82 3.85
N GLU A 50 6.27 -1.90 3.90
CA GLU A 50 5.85 -3.25 3.52
C GLU A 50 4.59 -3.70 4.28
N ARG A 51 4.55 -3.49 5.60
CA ARG A 51 3.37 -3.81 6.42
C ARG A 51 2.14 -3.01 5.94
N SER A 52 2.31 -1.72 5.69
CA SER A 52 1.23 -0.86 5.22
C SER A 52 0.70 -1.31 3.85
N ILE A 53 1.58 -1.73 2.95
CA ILE A 53 1.20 -2.28 1.64
C ILE A 53 0.34 -3.54 1.82
N VAL A 54 0.79 -4.48 2.67
CA VAL A 54 0.05 -5.73 2.93
C VAL A 54 -1.34 -5.43 3.48
N GLU A 55 -1.47 -4.51 4.42
CA GLU A 55 -2.77 -4.13 5.00
C GLU A 55 -3.72 -3.50 3.97
N VAL A 56 -3.20 -2.65 3.08
CA VAL A 56 -4.00 -2.05 1.99
C VAL A 56 -4.43 -3.12 0.99
N MET A 57 -3.53 -4.04 0.63
CA MET A 57 -3.81 -5.14 -0.27
C MET A 57 -4.85 -6.12 0.30
N ASP A 58 -4.77 -6.43 1.60
CA ASP A 58 -5.76 -7.26 2.29
C ASP A 58 -7.15 -6.61 2.25
N ARG A 59 -7.25 -5.31 2.55
CA ARG A 59 -8.52 -4.57 2.44
C ARG A 59 -9.06 -4.54 1.01
N LEU A 60 -8.20 -4.42 0.00
CA LEU A 60 -8.60 -4.51 -1.40
C LEU A 60 -9.14 -5.90 -1.75
N ALA A 61 -8.50 -6.97 -1.26
CA ALA A 61 -8.97 -8.34 -1.45
C ALA A 61 -10.34 -8.56 -0.80
N GLN A 62 -10.54 -8.06 0.42
CA GLN A 62 -11.84 -8.11 1.11
C GLN A 62 -12.93 -7.40 0.31
N ILE A 63 -12.66 -6.21 -0.24
CA ILE A 63 -13.63 -5.46 -1.06
C ILE A 63 -13.98 -6.23 -2.33
N ARG A 64 -12.99 -6.79 -3.03
CA ARG A 64 -13.20 -7.60 -4.24
C ARG A 64 -14.08 -8.82 -3.94
N PHE A 65 -13.76 -9.53 -2.86
CA PHE A 65 -14.52 -10.69 -2.39
C PHE A 65 -15.99 -10.33 -2.09
N LEU A 66 -16.22 -9.26 -1.32
CA LEU A 66 -17.57 -8.80 -0.98
C LEU A 66 -18.36 -8.28 -2.19
N SER A 67 -17.68 -7.81 -3.24
CA SER A 67 -18.31 -7.26 -4.44
C SER A 67 -18.64 -8.33 -5.49
N GLY A 68 -18.24 -9.59 -5.28
CA GLY A 68 -18.44 -10.67 -6.25
C GLY A 68 -17.57 -10.53 -7.51
N GLU A 69 -16.56 -9.66 -7.48
CA GLU A 69 -15.50 -9.60 -8.50
C GLU A 69 -14.54 -10.78 -8.25
N ALA A 70 -14.93 -11.98 -8.71
CA ALA A 70 -14.10 -13.17 -8.72
C ALA A 70 -13.42 -13.34 -10.08
#